data_AF-A0A9E3ZVX1-F1
#
_entry.id   AF-A0A9E3ZVX1-F1
#
_cell.length_a   1.000
_cell.length_b   1.000
_cell.length_c   1.000
_cell.angle_alpha   90.00
_cell.angle_beta   90.00
_cell.angle_gamma   90.00
#
_symmetry.space_group_name_H-M   'P 1'
#
loop_
_entity.id
_entity.type
_entity.pdbx_description
1 polymer ?
#
loop_
_entity_poly.entity_id
_entity_poly.type
_entity_poly.pdbx_seq_one_letter_code
_entity_poly.pdbx_strand_id
1 'polypeptide(L)'
;DQDLGLWNDTQAQKLQELVDSLHFLGSKVGIQLNHGGRKAKDAIYPLAPSAITFSAAYQTPHEMTLDEIRQVQQAFIEATKRAVTAGVDMIELHGAHGYLINQFLSPQTNQRTDEYGGSLENRYRFVKEIIAEIRQFYQGSLWIRLSLTDYAPDDEQNSLEEWQVIGRWLEADGIDCLDISTGGVLDRTPNIPVYPGYQVPYAVALKQAVTVPVVAVGLLDNPGLCESLLQTGQVDLVAIGRGLIRNANWLADAATDLHDQEFEVFNGSYARGKK
;
A
#
# COMPACT_ATOMS: atom_id res chain seq x y z
N ASP A 1 -6.58 -8.14 -17.90
CA ASP A 1 -6.57 -9.59 -17.63
C ASP A 1 -5.14 -10.14 -17.49
N GLN A 2 -4.20 -9.32 -17.00
CA GLN A 2 -2.77 -9.70 -16.88
C GLN A 2 -2.20 -9.37 -15.49
N ASP A 3 -3.06 -8.98 -14.54
CA ASP A 3 -2.65 -8.72 -13.17
C ASP A 3 -2.45 -10.07 -12.45
N LEU A 4 -1.56 -10.10 -11.47
CA LEU A 4 -1.46 -11.25 -10.57
C LEU A 4 -2.75 -11.38 -9.75
N GLY A 5 -3.16 -12.63 -9.52
CA GLY A 5 -4.32 -12.96 -8.70
C GLY A 5 -3.96 -13.78 -7.49
N LEU A 6 -4.82 -13.74 -6.48
CA LEU A 6 -4.75 -14.62 -5.30
C LEU A 6 -6.15 -15.04 -4.82
N TRP A 7 -7.08 -15.21 -5.76
CA TRP A 7 -8.47 -15.58 -5.47
C TRP A 7 -8.71 -17.10 -5.48
N ASN A 8 -7.71 -17.90 -5.87
CA ASN A 8 -7.80 -19.36 -5.88
C ASN A 8 -6.48 -20.03 -5.48
N ASP A 9 -6.55 -21.33 -5.20
CA ASP A 9 -5.43 -22.08 -4.64
C ASP A 9 -4.35 -22.41 -5.70
N THR A 10 -4.71 -22.47 -6.99
CA THR A 10 -3.73 -22.61 -8.08
C THR A 10 -2.80 -21.41 -8.14
N GLN A 11 -3.33 -20.20 -7.96
CA GLN A 11 -2.53 -18.98 -7.86
C GLN A 11 -1.66 -18.98 -6.60
N ALA A 12 -2.19 -19.45 -5.46
CA ALA A 12 -1.43 -19.55 -4.21
C ALA A 12 -0.23 -20.50 -4.35
N GLN A 13 -0.40 -21.63 -5.02
CA GLN A 13 0.70 -22.56 -5.29
C GLN A 13 1.80 -21.93 -6.17
N LYS A 14 1.41 -21.16 -7.20
CA LYS A 14 2.37 -20.43 -8.03
C LYS A 14 3.07 -19.29 -7.30
N LEU A 15 2.38 -18.63 -6.38
CA LEU A 15 2.99 -17.66 -5.50
C LEU A 15 4.05 -18.33 -4.61
N GLN A 16 3.77 -19.51 -4.05
CA GLN A 16 4.73 -20.24 -3.21
C GLN A 16 6.03 -20.55 -3.96
N GLU A 17 5.96 -21.02 -5.21
CA GLU A 17 7.15 -21.27 -6.05
C GLU A 17 8.03 -20.01 -6.20
N LEU A 18 7.39 -18.83 -6.35
CA LEU A 18 8.09 -17.54 -6.42
C LEU A 18 8.68 -17.14 -5.06
N VAL A 19 7.92 -17.28 -3.97
CA VAL A 19 8.40 -16.98 -2.61
C VAL A 19 9.61 -17.82 -2.27
N ASP A 20 9.55 -19.13 -2.48
CA ASP A 20 10.66 -20.05 -2.22
C ASP A 20 11.93 -19.66 -3.00
N SER A 21 11.75 -19.24 -4.26
CA SER A 21 12.87 -18.79 -5.10
C SER A 21 13.50 -17.49 -4.58
N LEU A 22 12.69 -16.54 -4.10
CA LEU A 22 13.18 -15.26 -3.55
C LEU A 22 13.82 -15.44 -2.17
N HIS A 23 13.27 -16.32 -1.34
CA HIS A 23 13.86 -16.73 -0.06
C HIS A 23 15.20 -17.43 -0.27
N PHE A 24 15.32 -18.31 -1.27
CA PHE A 24 16.59 -18.92 -1.65
C PHE A 24 17.63 -17.86 -2.05
N LEU A 25 17.19 -16.74 -2.63
CA LEU A 25 18.04 -15.60 -2.98
C LEU A 25 18.33 -14.66 -1.78
N GLY A 26 17.88 -15.01 -0.57
CA GLY A 26 18.16 -14.26 0.67
C GLY A 26 17.24 -13.06 0.92
N SER A 27 16.19 -12.87 0.12
CA SER A 27 15.26 -11.75 0.28
C SER A 27 14.07 -12.12 1.16
N LYS A 28 13.55 -11.13 1.92
CA LYS A 28 12.20 -11.19 2.50
C LYS A 28 11.16 -10.84 1.46
N VAL A 29 9.99 -11.46 1.52
CA VAL A 29 8.93 -11.30 0.51
C VAL A 29 7.65 -10.81 1.16
N GLY A 30 7.24 -9.59 0.82
CA GLY A 30 5.92 -9.07 1.12
C GLY A 30 4.99 -9.20 -0.07
N ILE A 31 3.68 -9.25 0.17
CA ILE A 31 2.66 -9.17 -0.88
C ILE A 31 1.64 -8.06 -0.59
N GLN A 32 1.32 -7.27 -1.62
CA GLN A 32 0.26 -6.28 -1.54
C GLN A 32 -1.06 -6.86 -2.06
N LEU A 33 -2.08 -6.93 -1.20
CA LEU A 33 -3.44 -7.34 -1.56
C LEU A 33 -4.25 -6.11 -2.00
N ASN A 34 -4.84 -6.18 -3.18
CA ASN A 34 -5.56 -5.07 -3.80
C ASN A 34 -6.90 -5.48 -4.38
N HIS A 35 -7.82 -4.52 -4.50
CA HIS A 35 -9.06 -4.65 -5.24
C HIS A 35 -9.26 -3.38 -6.10
N GLY A 36 -9.41 -3.56 -7.42
CA GLY A 36 -9.43 -2.45 -8.39
C GLY A 36 -10.58 -1.45 -8.21
N GLY A 37 -11.68 -1.88 -7.58
CA GLY A 37 -12.85 -1.04 -7.32
C GLY A 37 -13.37 -0.34 -8.58
N ARG A 38 -13.74 0.95 -8.49
CA ARG A 38 -14.16 1.76 -9.66
C ARG A 38 -13.11 1.91 -10.77
N LYS A 39 -11.86 1.52 -10.53
CA LYS A 39 -10.74 1.57 -11.48
C LYS A 39 -10.43 0.20 -12.11
N ALA A 40 -11.23 -0.82 -11.84
CA ALA A 40 -11.09 -2.14 -12.47
C ALA A 40 -11.60 -2.10 -13.92
N LYS A 41 -10.70 -1.83 -14.87
CA LYS A 41 -11.06 -1.66 -16.30
C LYS A 41 -11.65 -2.93 -16.94
N ASP A 42 -11.12 -4.08 -16.57
CA ASP A 42 -11.50 -5.38 -17.16
C ASP A 42 -12.64 -6.06 -16.39
N ALA A 43 -13.11 -5.46 -15.30
CA ALA A 43 -14.26 -5.99 -14.57
C ALA A 43 -15.53 -5.76 -15.41
N ILE A 44 -16.30 -6.84 -15.60
CA ILE A 44 -17.65 -6.77 -16.18
C ILE A 44 -18.56 -5.93 -15.27
N TYR A 45 -18.31 -6.00 -13.95
CA TYR A 45 -19.10 -5.33 -12.94
C TYR A 45 -18.17 -4.72 -11.87
N PRO A 46 -17.60 -3.52 -12.13
CA PRO A 46 -16.72 -2.88 -11.16
C PRO A 46 -17.51 -2.45 -9.93
N LEU A 47 -17.04 -2.84 -8.75
CA LEU A 47 -17.66 -2.52 -7.47
C LEU A 47 -17.03 -1.25 -6.86
N ALA A 48 -17.82 -0.43 -6.18
CA ALA A 48 -17.36 0.75 -5.46
C ALA A 48 -18.30 1.10 -4.29
N PRO A 49 -17.86 1.92 -3.32
CA PRO A 49 -18.77 2.42 -2.27
C PRO A 49 -19.95 3.23 -2.82
N SER A 50 -19.79 3.92 -3.94
CA SER A 50 -20.86 4.69 -4.60
C SER A 50 -20.73 4.60 -6.12
N ALA A 51 -21.84 4.82 -6.84
CA ALA A 51 -21.91 4.78 -8.30
C ALA A 51 -21.27 6.01 -8.99
N ILE A 52 -20.00 6.31 -8.65
CA ILE A 52 -19.25 7.47 -9.14
C ILE A 52 -18.08 6.99 -9.99
N THR A 53 -18.20 7.20 -11.31
CA THR A 53 -17.17 6.83 -12.29
C THR A 53 -15.84 7.53 -12.03
N PHE A 54 -14.72 6.83 -12.24
CA PHE A 54 -13.39 7.46 -12.13
C PHE A 54 -13.16 8.49 -13.24
N SER A 55 -13.46 8.12 -14.49
CA SER A 55 -13.44 9.03 -15.64
C SER A 55 -14.20 8.50 -16.85
N ALA A 56 -14.26 9.28 -17.93
CA ALA A 56 -14.92 8.88 -19.18
C ALA A 56 -14.37 7.59 -19.82
N ALA A 57 -13.14 7.18 -19.46
CA ALA A 57 -12.53 5.94 -19.94
C ALA A 57 -12.88 4.69 -19.10
N TYR A 58 -13.70 4.85 -18.06
CA TYR A 58 -14.05 3.80 -17.11
C TYR A 58 -15.56 3.57 -17.09
N GLN A 59 -15.96 2.34 -16.79
CA GLN A 59 -17.36 2.00 -16.58
C GLN A 59 -17.86 2.62 -15.27
N THR A 60 -19.14 3.01 -15.24
CA THR A 60 -19.79 3.40 -13.98
C THR A 60 -19.82 2.19 -13.04
N PRO A 61 -19.25 2.30 -11.83
CA PRO A 61 -19.25 1.19 -10.90
C PRO A 61 -20.64 0.94 -10.32
N HIS A 62 -20.88 -0.29 -9.90
CA HIS A 62 -21.98 -0.61 -9.03
C HIS A 62 -21.69 -0.16 -7.61
N GLU A 63 -22.65 0.54 -7.01
CA GLU A 63 -22.65 0.81 -5.58
C GLU A 63 -22.87 -0.50 -4.81
N MET A 64 -21.88 -0.90 -4.03
CA MET A 64 -21.89 -2.18 -3.33
C MET A 64 -23.04 -2.26 -2.33
N THR A 65 -23.76 -3.38 -2.37
CA THR A 65 -24.66 -3.82 -1.30
C THR A 65 -23.87 -4.24 -0.06
N LEU A 66 -24.55 -4.34 1.10
CA LEU A 66 -23.94 -4.86 2.32
C LEU A 66 -23.47 -6.32 2.20
N ASP A 67 -24.10 -7.12 1.32
CA ASP A 67 -23.66 -8.48 1.03
C ASP A 67 -22.37 -8.48 0.19
N GLU A 68 -22.28 -7.61 -0.82
CA GLU A 68 -21.06 -7.47 -1.63
C GLU A 68 -19.88 -6.90 -0.83
N ILE A 69 -20.13 -5.99 0.11
CA ILE A 69 -19.11 -5.52 1.06
C ILE A 69 -18.54 -6.71 1.83
N ARG A 70 -19.40 -7.54 2.43
CA ARG A 70 -18.98 -8.74 3.16
C ARG A 70 -18.25 -9.75 2.28
N GLN A 71 -18.70 -9.95 1.04
CA GLN A 71 -18.02 -10.84 0.10
C GLN A 71 -16.61 -10.35 -0.26
N VAL A 72 -16.43 -9.06 -0.50
CA VAL A 72 -15.11 -8.50 -0.82
C VAL A 72 -14.20 -8.49 0.41
N GLN A 73 -14.73 -8.19 1.59
CA GLN A 73 -13.98 -8.33 2.85
C GLN A 73 -13.48 -9.78 3.00
N GLN A 74 -14.38 -10.77 2.84
CA GLN A 74 -14.00 -12.18 2.86
C GLN A 74 -12.95 -12.53 1.80
N ALA A 75 -12.99 -11.92 0.61
CA ALA A 75 -11.98 -12.14 -0.42
C ALA A 75 -10.58 -11.67 0.03
N PHE A 76 -10.47 -10.52 0.73
CA PHE A 76 -9.21 -10.10 1.37
C PHE A 76 -8.75 -11.11 2.43
N ILE A 77 -9.67 -11.64 3.24
CA ILE A 77 -9.37 -12.65 4.27
C ILE A 77 -8.83 -13.94 3.65
N GLU A 78 -9.49 -14.47 2.64
CA GLU A 78 -9.07 -15.70 1.97
C GLU A 78 -7.76 -15.52 1.19
N ALA A 79 -7.56 -14.36 0.55
CA ALA A 79 -6.28 -14.01 -0.08
C ALA A 79 -5.15 -13.93 0.95
N THR A 80 -5.42 -13.38 2.14
CA THR A 80 -4.46 -13.35 3.26
C THR A 80 -4.09 -14.76 3.69
N LYS A 81 -5.06 -15.66 3.92
CA LYS A 81 -4.78 -17.07 4.27
C LYS A 81 -3.92 -17.78 3.22
N ARG A 82 -4.21 -17.54 1.93
CA ARG A 82 -3.42 -18.07 0.81
C ARG A 82 -2.01 -17.51 0.79
N ALA A 83 -1.84 -16.21 1.00
CA ALA A 83 -0.53 -15.57 1.07
C ALA A 83 0.32 -16.14 2.21
N VAL A 84 -0.26 -16.30 3.41
CA VAL A 84 0.41 -16.93 4.56
C VAL A 84 0.84 -18.35 4.25
N THR A 85 -0.04 -19.14 3.61
CA THR A 85 0.26 -20.52 3.21
C THR A 85 1.37 -20.57 2.16
N ALA A 86 1.43 -19.59 1.27
CA ALA A 86 2.49 -19.44 0.28
C ALA A 86 3.83 -18.98 0.87
N GLY A 87 3.89 -18.67 2.17
CA GLY A 87 5.13 -18.38 2.89
C GLY A 87 5.60 -16.92 2.84
N VAL A 88 4.73 -15.97 2.49
CA VAL A 88 5.11 -14.54 2.52
C VAL A 88 5.48 -14.09 3.94
N ASP A 89 6.47 -13.19 4.07
CA ASP A 89 6.93 -12.66 5.35
C ASP A 89 6.04 -11.49 5.85
N MET A 90 5.35 -10.80 4.93
CA MET A 90 4.56 -9.61 5.21
C MET A 90 3.36 -9.50 4.26
N ILE A 91 2.25 -8.97 4.77
CA ILE A 91 1.05 -8.66 3.98
C ILE A 91 0.81 -7.15 4.03
N GLU A 92 0.60 -6.52 2.88
CA GLU A 92 0.22 -5.12 2.79
C GLU A 92 -1.19 -4.99 2.19
N LEU A 93 -2.08 -4.28 2.87
CA LEU A 93 -3.39 -3.91 2.31
C LEU A 93 -3.24 -2.66 1.45
N HIS A 94 -3.76 -2.69 0.21
CA HIS A 94 -3.71 -1.52 -0.66
C HIS A 94 -4.85 -0.53 -0.36
N GLY A 95 -4.62 0.38 0.59
CA GLY A 95 -5.51 1.48 0.98
C GLY A 95 -5.29 2.81 0.25
N ALA A 96 -4.71 2.79 -0.94
CA ALA A 96 -4.17 3.97 -1.61
C ALA A 96 -4.60 4.06 -3.10
N HIS A 97 -4.16 5.12 -3.78
CA HIS A 97 -4.23 5.31 -5.22
C HIS A 97 -5.64 5.24 -5.82
N GLY A 98 -6.66 5.54 -5.03
CA GLY A 98 -8.05 5.47 -5.45
C GLY A 98 -8.55 4.07 -5.78
N TYR A 99 -7.93 3.01 -5.27
CA TYR A 99 -8.46 1.64 -5.29
C TYR A 99 -9.45 1.40 -4.14
N LEU A 100 -10.07 0.22 -4.06
CA LEU A 100 -11.32 0.06 -3.31
C LEU A 100 -11.25 0.52 -1.85
N ILE A 101 -10.23 0.13 -1.09
CA ILE A 101 -10.09 0.59 0.31
C ILE A 101 -9.98 2.12 0.35
N ASN A 102 -9.15 2.73 -0.50
CA ASN A 102 -9.04 4.18 -0.59
C ASN A 102 -10.37 4.83 -1.02
N GLN A 103 -11.16 4.17 -1.87
CA GLN A 103 -12.45 4.66 -2.31
C GLN A 103 -13.43 4.74 -1.13
N PHE A 104 -13.42 3.77 -0.21
CA PHE A 104 -14.20 3.86 1.03
C PHE A 104 -13.69 4.97 1.93
N LEU A 105 -12.36 5.12 2.04
CA LEU A 105 -11.72 6.12 2.89
C LEU A 105 -11.86 7.57 2.41
N SER A 106 -12.02 7.84 1.10
CA SER A 106 -12.12 9.21 0.58
C SER A 106 -13.58 9.68 0.49
N PRO A 107 -13.91 10.91 0.95
CA PRO A 107 -15.27 11.43 0.86
C PRO A 107 -15.66 11.77 -0.59
N GLN A 108 -14.69 11.91 -1.51
CA GLN A 108 -14.98 12.16 -2.93
C GLN A 108 -15.61 10.96 -3.63
N THR A 109 -15.34 9.76 -3.12
CA THR A 109 -15.75 8.50 -3.74
C THR A 109 -16.76 7.73 -2.93
N ASN A 110 -16.88 8.03 -1.65
CA ASN A 110 -17.83 7.41 -0.75
C ASN A 110 -18.91 8.42 -0.33
N GLN A 111 -20.02 8.41 -1.07
CA GLN A 111 -21.23 9.20 -0.83
C GLN A 111 -22.34 8.36 -0.19
N ARG A 112 -21.99 7.23 0.44
CA ARG A 112 -22.97 6.38 1.11
C ARG A 112 -23.58 7.09 2.31
N THR A 113 -24.84 6.76 2.59
CA THR A 113 -25.58 7.26 3.75
C THR A 113 -25.84 6.19 4.81
N ASP A 114 -25.29 4.99 4.62
CA ASP A 114 -25.38 3.89 5.57
C ASP A 114 -24.16 3.84 6.50
N GLU A 115 -23.97 2.72 7.19
CA GLU A 115 -22.89 2.55 8.17
C GLU A 115 -21.47 2.55 7.55
N TYR A 116 -21.35 2.56 6.22
CA TYR A 116 -20.06 2.61 5.52
C TYR A 116 -19.73 3.97 4.90
N GLY A 117 -20.54 5.02 5.10
CA GLY A 117 -20.25 6.37 4.61
C GLY A 117 -20.72 7.51 5.50
N GLY A 118 -20.53 8.74 5.02
CA GLY A 118 -20.76 9.96 5.79
C GLY A 118 -19.58 10.27 6.72
N SER A 119 -19.61 9.78 7.95
CA SER A 119 -18.59 10.09 8.95
C SER A 119 -17.22 9.44 8.65
N LEU A 120 -16.16 9.97 9.26
CA LEU A 120 -14.82 9.39 9.15
C LEU A 120 -14.79 7.94 9.66
N GLU A 121 -15.47 7.66 10.78
CA GLU A 121 -15.59 6.31 11.37
C GLU A 121 -16.30 5.33 10.43
N ASN A 122 -17.38 5.78 9.78
CA ASN A 122 -18.13 4.94 8.85
C ASN A 122 -17.32 4.65 7.58
N ARG A 123 -16.62 5.65 7.04
CA ARG A 123 -15.71 5.47 5.90
C ARG A 123 -14.53 4.53 6.22
N TYR A 124 -14.06 4.57 7.47
CA TYR A 124 -13.01 3.68 7.98
C TYR A 124 -13.50 2.24 8.23
N ARG A 125 -14.79 2.03 8.49
CA ARG A 125 -15.39 0.73 8.86
C ARG A 125 -14.98 -0.42 7.92
N PHE A 126 -14.97 -0.17 6.61
CA PHE A 126 -14.65 -1.18 5.62
C PHE A 126 -13.29 -1.84 5.88
N VAL A 127 -12.24 -1.04 6.09
CA VAL A 127 -10.88 -1.56 6.32
C VAL A 127 -10.71 -2.08 7.75
N LYS A 128 -11.37 -1.45 8.73
CA LYS A 128 -11.38 -1.91 10.13
C LYS A 128 -11.83 -3.37 10.24
N GLU A 129 -12.92 -3.73 9.57
CA GLU A 129 -13.48 -5.07 9.63
C GLU A 129 -12.58 -6.10 8.95
N ILE A 130 -11.93 -5.74 7.82
CA ILE A 130 -10.90 -6.58 7.18
C ILE A 130 -9.75 -6.85 8.15
N ILE A 131 -9.20 -5.81 8.78
CA ILE A 131 -8.08 -5.94 9.71
C ILE A 131 -8.48 -6.80 10.91
N ALA A 132 -9.65 -6.55 11.50
CA ALA A 132 -10.15 -7.28 12.65
C ALA A 132 -10.28 -8.79 12.36
N GLU A 133 -10.74 -9.18 11.18
CA GLU A 133 -10.81 -10.59 10.78
C GLU A 133 -9.44 -11.20 10.46
N ILE A 134 -8.55 -10.48 9.76
CA ILE A 134 -7.17 -10.94 9.51
C ILE A 134 -6.47 -11.23 10.84
N ARG A 135 -6.61 -10.34 11.82
CA ARG A 135 -5.96 -10.46 13.14
C ARG A 135 -6.48 -11.60 14.00
N GLN A 136 -7.60 -12.25 13.65
CA GLN A 136 -8.04 -13.47 14.34
C GLN A 136 -7.12 -14.68 14.07
N PHE A 137 -6.40 -14.70 12.93
CA PHE A 137 -5.55 -15.84 12.54
C PHE A 137 -4.12 -15.45 12.12
N TYR A 138 -3.85 -14.18 11.78
CA TYR A 138 -2.53 -13.73 11.33
C TYR A 138 -1.89 -12.76 12.33
N GLN A 139 -0.82 -13.23 12.98
CA GLN A 139 0.01 -12.47 13.92
C GLN A 139 1.34 -11.99 13.30
N GLY A 140 1.51 -12.18 11.98
CA GLY A 140 2.69 -11.68 11.25
C GLY A 140 2.57 -10.20 10.92
N SER A 141 3.53 -9.69 10.14
CA SER A 141 3.61 -8.27 9.80
C SER A 141 2.50 -7.86 8.83
N LEU A 142 1.56 -7.03 9.28
CA LEU A 142 0.43 -6.52 8.50
C LEU A 142 0.57 -5.02 8.29
N TRP A 143 0.71 -4.62 7.03
CA TRP A 143 0.95 -3.25 6.60
C TRP A 143 -0.29 -2.71 5.89
N ILE A 144 -0.37 -1.39 5.76
CA ILE A 144 -1.32 -0.75 4.86
C ILE A 144 -0.67 0.43 4.15
N ARG A 145 -0.91 0.51 2.84
CA ARG A 145 -0.48 1.64 2.03
C ARG A 145 -1.61 2.68 1.94
N LEU A 146 -1.31 3.95 2.17
CA LEU A 146 -2.30 5.04 2.18
C LEU A 146 -1.96 6.15 1.17
N SER A 147 -2.98 6.91 0.78
CA SER A 147 -2.84 8.15 0.00
C SER A 147 -3.30 9.33 0.84
N LEU A 148 -2.34 10.07 1.40
CA LEU A 148 -2.61 11.10 2.41
C LEU A 148 -3.15 12.42 1.86
N THR A 149 -3.23 12.53 0.53
CA THR A 149 -3.95 13.58 -0.14
C THR A 149 -4.49 13.04 -1.44
N ASP A 150 -5.70 13.47 -1.79
CA ASP A 150 -6.30 13.20 -3.10
C ASP A 150 -5.88 14.26 -4.13
N TYR A 151 -5.17 15.30 -3.68
CA TYR A 151 -4.93 16.55 -4.39
C TYR A 151 -6.24 17.26 -4.79
N ALA A 152 -7.20 17.24 -3.86
CA ALA A 152 -8.46 17.97 -3.93
C ALA A 152 -8.38 19.29 -3.15
N PRO A 153 -9.37 20.18 -3.30
CA PRO A 153 -9.63 21.23 -2.30
C PRO A 153 -9.78 20.62 -0.90
N ASP A 154 -9.39 21.38 0.14
CA ASP A 154 -9.33 20.89 1.52
C ASP A 154 -10.70 20.47 2.08
N ASP A 155 -11.79 21.07 1.59
CA ASP A 155 -13.17 20.74 1.97
C ASP A 155 -13.77 19.54 1.21
N GLU A 156 -13.03 18.97 0.25
CA GLU A 156 -13.45 17.83 -0.56
C GLU A 156 -12.67 16.55 -0.24
N GLN A 157 -11.67 16.58 0.64
CA GLN A 157 -10.84 15.42 0.98
C GLN A 157 -10.71 15.24 2.49
N ASN A 158 -10.09 14.13 2.90
CA ASN A 158 -9.61 14.01 4.27
C ASN A 158 -8.50 15.03 4.51
N SER A 159 -8.65 15.82 5.56
CA SER A 159 -7.58 16.64 6.13
C SER A 159 -6.43 15.76 6.65
N LEU A 160 -5.27 16.37 6.86
CA LEU A 160 -4.12 15.68 7.44
C LEU A 160 -4.42 15.19 8.86
N GLU A 161 -5.17 15.97 9.64
CA GLU A 161 -5.62 15.61 10.98
C GLU A 161 -6.53 14.38 10.97
N GLU A 162 -7.43 14.27 10.00
CA GLU A 162 -8.26 13.07 9.81
C GLU A 162 -7.41 11.85 9.42
N TRP A 163 -6.40 12.03 8.56
CA TRP A 163 -5.44 10.95 8.25
C TRP A 163 -4.64 10.52 9.47
N GLN A 164 -4.25 11.45 10.36
CA GLN A 164 -3.61 11.13 11.63
C GLN A 164 -4.55 10.38 12.59
N VAL A 165 -5.85 10.70 12.58
CA VAL A 165 -6.88 9.93 13.30
C VAL A 165 -6.97 8.50 12.74
N ILE A 166 -7.07 8.36 11.42
CA ILE A 166 -7.08 7.06 10.74
C ILE A 166 -5.80 6.27 11.06
N GLY A 167 -4.63 6.90 11.05
CA GLY A 167 -3.35 6.27 11.40
C GLY A 167 -3.36 5.67 12.80
N ARG A 168 -3.87 6.40 13.80
CA ARG A 168 -4.03 5.89 15.17
C ARG A 168 -5.03 4.74 15.26
N TRP A 169 -6.13 4.79 14.51
CA TRP A 169 -7.08 3.69 14.47
C TRP A 169 -6.50 2.44 13.83
N LEU A 170 -5.77 2.59 12.72
CA LEU A 170 -5.07 1.48 12.06
C LEU A 170 -4.06 0.83 13.00
N GLU A 171 -3.24 1.62 13.69
CA GLU A 171 -2.30 1.14 14.71
C GLU A 171 -3.04 0.40 15.84
N ALA A 172 -4.11 0.98 16.39
CA ALA A 172 -4.89 0.37 17.47
C ALA A 172 -5.62 -0.92 17.03
N ASP A 173 -6.02 -1.01 15.77
CA ASP A 173 -6.65 -2.20 15.18
C ASP A 173 -5.59 -3.26 14.78
N GLY A 174 -4.30 -2.93 14.93
CA GLY A 174 -3.19 -3.86 14.76
C GLY A 174 -2.55 -3.79 13.39
N ILE A 175 -2.39 -2.63 12.75
CA ILE A 175 -1.44 -2.47 11.64
C ILE A 175 -0.03 -2.25 12.21
N ASP A 176 0.96 -2.94 11.66
CA ASP A 176 2.35 -2.90 12.14
C ASP A 176 3.21 -1.87 11.40
N CYS A 177 2.75 -1.34 10.26
CA CYS A 177 3.51 -0.37 9.45
C CYS A 177 2.60 0.36 8.46
N LEU A 178 2.89 1.65 8.23
CA LEU A 178 2.14 2.51 7.31
C LEU A 178 3.01 2.93 6.11
N ASP A 179 2.64 2.52 4.89
CA ASP A 179 3.32 2.93 3.64
C ASP A 179 2.65 4.15 3.02
N ILE A 180 3.38 5.26 2.91
CA ILE A 180 2.80 6.57 2.63
C ILE A 180 3.06 7.02 1.21
N SER A 181 1.96 7.01 0.44
CA SER A 181 1.87 7.53 -0.92
C SER A 181 0.86 8.68 -0.99
N THR A 182 0.52 9.12 -2.20
CA THR A 182 -0.45 10.19 -2.44
C THR A 182 -1.20 10.00 -3.76
N GLY A 183 -2.35 10.67 -3.89
CA GLY A 183 -3.09 10.82 -5.13
C GLY A 183 -3.79 9.54 -5.64
N GLY A 184 -4.25 9.60 -6.89
CA GLY A 184 -4.85 8.47 -7.60
C GLY A 184 -6.37 8.33 -7.44
N VAL A 185 -6.99 9.07 -6.53
CA VAL A 185 -8.46 9.16 -6.41
C VAL A 185 -9.09 9.89 -7.59
N LEU A 186 -8.49 10.98 -8.07
CA LEU A 186 -9.02 11.82 -9.14
C LEU A 186 -8.36 11.52 -10.49
N ASP A 187 -9.14 11.60 -11.58
CA ASP A 187 -8.62 11.54 -12.95
C ASP A 187 -8.10 12.90 -13.41
N ARG A 188 -7.15 13.44 -12.66
CA ARG A 188 -6.40 14.64 -13.05
C ARG A 188 -4.98 14.55 -12.55
N THR A 189 -4.06 15.08 -13.35
CA THR A 189 -2.67 15.26 -12.90
C THR A 189 -2.64 16.38 -11.85
N PRO A 190 -2.20 16.10 -10.61
CA PRO A 190 -2.05 17.14 -9.60
C PRO A 190 -1.07 18.20 -10.08
N ASN A 191 -1.42 19.48 -9.90
CA ASN A 191 -0.50 20.58 -10.15
C ASN A 191 0.39 20.80 -8.92
N ILE A 192 1.36 19.90 -8.72
CA ILE A 192 2.31 19.93 -7.62
C ILE A 192 3.74 19.85 -8.14
N PRO A 193 4.72 20.44 -7.45
CA PRO A 193 6.12 20.19 -7.76
C PRO A 193 6.45 18.73 -7.46
N VAL A 194 6.88 18.00 -8.49
CA VAL A 194 7.38 16.63 -8.36
C VAL A 194 8.90 16.69 -8.28
N TYR A 195 9.45 16.25 -7.16
CA TYR A 195 10.89 16.26 -6.84
C TYR A 195 11.28 15.02 -6.01
N PRO A 196 12.57 14.71 -5.86
CA PRO A 196 13.02 13.62 -4.99
C PRO A 196 12.46 13.75 -3.57
N GLY A 197 11.70 12.76 -3.11
CA GLY A 197 11.08 12.78 -1.79
C GLY A 197 9.82 13.63 -1.67
N TYR A 198 9.13 13.99 -2.77
CA TYR A 198 7.95 14.88 -2.71
C TYR A 198 6.79 14.39 -1.80
N GLN A 199 6.74 13.09 -1.47
CA GLN A 199 5.73 12.55 -0.54
C GLN A 199 6.24 12.42 0.90
N VAL A 200 7.54 12.61 1.16
CA VAL A 200 8.14 12.52 2.49
C VAL A 200 7.44 13.42 3.51
N PRO A 201 7.06 14.67 3.20
CA PRO A 201 6.35 15.51 4.17
C PRO A 201 5.06 14.89 4.71
N TYR A 202 4.33 14.12 3.88
CA TYR A 202 3.13 13.40 4.33
C TYR A 202 3.48 12.22 5.25
N ALA A 203 4.56 11.49 4.93
CA ALA A 203 5.04 10.40 5.78
C ALA A 203 5.48 10.92 7.16
N VAL A 204 6.26 12.00 7.19
CA VAL A 204 6.69 12.68 8.42
C VAL A 204 5.49 13.15 9.24
N ALA A 205 4.51 13.77 8.59
CA ALA A 205 3.32 14.25 9.28
C ALA A 205 2.49 13.11 9.89
N LEU A 206 2.38 11.96 9.23
CA LEU A 206 1.67 10.82 9.80
C LEU A 206 2.48 10.16 10.92
N LYS A 207 3.80 10.07 10.78
CA LYS A 207 4.70 9.54 11.81
C LYS A 207 4.59 10.28 13.15
N GLN A 208 4.23 11.56 13.13
CA GLN A 208 3.97 12.32 14.36
C GLN A 208 2.75 11.84 15.14
N ALA A 209 1.85 11.07 14.52
CA ALA A 209 0.59 10.64 15.10
C ALA A 209 0.58 9.17 15.58
N VAL A 210 1.59 8.38 15.22
CA VAL A 210 1.64 6.92 15.46
C VAL A 210 2.99 6.50 16.02
N THR A 211 3.06 5.30 16.61
CA THR A 211 4.32 4.72 17.09
C THR A 211 4.85 3.59 16.23
N VAL A 212 3.98 2.99 15.41
CA VAL A 212 4.38 2.01 14.39
C VAL A 212 5.27 2.63 13.31
N PRO A 213 6.18 1.84 12.71
CA PRO A 213 7.01 2.27 11.60
C PRO A 213 6.23 2.92 10.45
N VAL A 214 6.80 3.97 9.86
CA VAL A 214 6.28 4.65 8.67
C VAL A 214 7.28 4.57 7.52
N VAL A 215 6.79 4.19 6.34
CA VAL A 215 7.58 4.11 5.10
C VAL A 215 7.34 5.35 4.25
N ALA A 216 8.42 5.94 3.73
CA ALA A 216 8.32 6.93 2.64
C ALA A 216 8.59 6.30 1.28
N VAL A 217 7.86 6.76 0.27
CA VAL A 217 8.08 6.47 -1.15
C VAL A 217 8.02 7.76 -1.96
N GLY A 218 8.52 7.75 -3.19
CA GLY A 218 8.33 8.86 -4.14
C GLY A 218 9.64 9.49 -4.57
N LEU A 219 10.19 9.00 -5.68
CA LEU A 219 11.46 9.47 -6.27
C LEU A 219 12.65 9.42 -5.29
N LEU A 220 12.67 8.41 -4.42
CA LEU A 220 13.76 8.13 -3.48
C LEU A 220 14.87 7.29 -4.13
N ASP A 221 15.28 7.64 -5.35
CA ASP A 221 16.27 6.86 -6.10
C ASP A 221 17.72 7.17 -5.66
N ASN A 222 17.94 8.24 -4.90
CA ASN A 222 19.26 8.67 -4.42
C ASN A 222 19.55 8.06 -3.02
N PRO A 223 20.59 7.22 -2.88
CA PRO A 223 20.92 6.58 -1.59
C PRO A 223 21.20 7.57 -0.46
N GLY A 224 21.91 8.66 -0.74
CA GLY A 224 22.23 9.69 0.27
C GLY A 224 21.00 10.40 0.82
N LEU A 225 19.99 10.66 -0.03
CA LEU A 225 18.70 11.18 0.42
C LEU A 225 18.00 10.15 1.31
N CYS A 226 17.92 8.88 0.89
CA CYS A 226 17.33 7.82 1.69
C CYS A 226 17.98 7.71 3.07
N GLU A 227 19.31 7.66 3.12
CA GLU A 227 20.07 7.59 4.37
C GLU A 227 19.82 8.82 5.25
N SER A 228 19.81 10.03 4.66
CA SER A 228 19.49 11.25 5.41
C SER A 228 18.10 11.20 6.04
N LEU A 229 17.10 10.64 5.36
CA LEU A 229 15.74 10.52 5.91
C LEU A 229 15.69 9.56 7.10
N LEU A 230 16.40 8.43 7.01
CA LEU A 230 16.49 7.43 8.07
C LEU A 230 17.27 7.98 9.29
N GLN A 231 18.46 8.52 9.08
CA GLN A 231 19.34 9.04 10.14
C GLN A 231 18.73 10.22 10.90
N THR A 232 17.90 11.02 10.23
CA THR A 232 17.18 12.15 10.86
C THR A 232 15.85 11.73 11.50
N GLY A 233 15.51 10.43 11.47
CA GLY A 233 14.29 9.89 12.06
C GLY A 233 12.99 10.29 11.36
N GLN A 234 13.07 10.91 10.17
CA GLN A 234 11.91 11.38 9.41
C GLN A 234 10.98 10.23 9.02
N VAL A 235 11.55 9.06 8.72
CA VAL A 235 10.84 7.81 8.44
C VAL A 235 11.62 6.62 8.98
N ASP A 236 10.98 5.46 9.06
CA ASP A 236 11.58 4.22 9.56
C ASP A 236 12.04 3.31 8.43
N LEU A 237 11.38 3.41 7.27
CA LEU A 237 11.75 2.70 6.05
C LEU A 237 11.64 3.60 4.81
N VAL A 238 12.35 3.20 3.75
CA VAL A 238 12.24 3.79 2.41
C VAL A 238 11.81 2.73 1.42
N ALA A 239 10.85 3.05 0.55
CA ALA A 239 10.43 2.19 -0.55
C ALA A 239 10.96 2.72 -1.88
N ILE A 240 11.60 1.84 -2.63
CA ILE A 240 12.22 2.14 -3.92
C ILE A 240 11.38 1.50 -5.03
N GLY A 241 10.88 2.32 -5.95
CA GLY A 241 10.07 1.84 -7.09
C GLY A 241 10.89 1.78 -8.38
N ARG A 242 10.79 2.85 -9.17
CA ARG A 242 11.41 2.93 -10.51
C ARG A 242 12.94 2.83 -10.48
N GLY A 243 13.60 3.19 -9.39
CA GLY A 243 15.04 2.95 -9.17
C GLY A 243 15.42 1.48 -9.38
N LEU A 244 14.70 0.55 -8.73
CA LEU A 244 14.95 -0.89 -8.82
C LEU A 244 14.57 -1.48 -10.19
N ILE A 245 13.57 -0.91 -10.87
CA ILE A 245 13.20 -1.33 -12.23
C ILE A 245 14.32 -0.98 -13.23
N ARG A 246 14.93 0.20 -13.09
CA ARG A 246 16.02 0.63 -13.98
C ARG A 246 17.34 -0.05 -13.63
N ASN A 247 17.55 -0.40 -12.36
CA ASN A 247 18.78 -0.98 -11.88
C ASN A 247 18.49 -2.02 -10.79
N ALA A 248 18.53 -3.30 -11.16
CA ALA A 248 18.37 -4.40 -10.21
C ALA A 248 19.50 -4.50 -9.17
N ASN A 249 20.67 -3.87 -9.44
CA ASN A 249 21.80 -3.82 -8.52
C ASN A 249 21.81 -2.54 -7.65
N TRP A 250 20.72 -1.75 -7.64
CA TRP A 250 20.67 -0.47 -6.91
C TRP A 250 21.10 -0.58 -5.44
N LEU A 251 20.79 -1.69 -4.76
CA LEU A 251 21.23 -1.91 -3.37
C LEU A 251 22.76 -2.02 -3.23
N ALA A 252 23.43 -2.68 -4.18
CA ALA A 252 24.88 -2.81 -4.16
C ALA A 252 25.56 -1.46 -4.49
N ASP A 253 24.98 -0.70 -5.42
CA ASP A 253 25.45 0.66 -5.74
C ASP A 253 25.24 1.59 -4.53
N ALA A 254 24.08 1.51 -3.89
CA ALA A 254 23.77 2.27 -2.67
C ALA A 254 24.75 1.95 -1.54
N ALA A 255 25.06 0.68 -1.30
CA ALA A 255 26.06 0.26 -0.32
C ALA A 255 27.44 0.86 -0.62
N THR A 256 27.83 0.92 -1.90
CA THR A 256 29.10 1.53 -2.33
C THR A 256 29.11 3.04 -2.09
N ASP A 257 28.04 3.73 -2.52
CA ASP A 257 27.86 5.18 -2.38
C ASP A 257 27.82 5.62 -0.91
N LEU A 258 27.23 4.81 -0.03
CA LEU A 258 27.11 5.05 1.41
C LEU A 258 28.28 4.48 2.22
N HIS A 259 29.26 3.85 1.56
CA HIS A 259 30.42 3.21 2.18
C HIS A 259 30.06 2.14 3.23
N ASP A 260 28.99 1.37 2.99
CA ASP A 260 28.54 0.30 3.86
C ASP A 260 29.58 -0.85 3.89
N GLN A 261 30.16 -1.05 5.06
CA GLN A 261 31.19 -2.09 5.29
C GLN A 261 30.58 -3.47 5.57
N GLU A 262 29.30 -3.54 5.92
CA GLU A 262 28.59 -4.76 6.31
C GLU A 262 27.78 -5.37 5.14
N PHE A 263 27.65 -4.66 4.01
CA PHE A 263 26.91 -5.17 2.85
C PHE A 263 27.44 -6.52 2.34
N GLU A 264 26.64 -7.57 2.39
CA GLU A 264 27.00 -8.88 1.84
C GLU A 264 26.38 -9.09 0.45
N VAL A 265 27.20 -9.45 -0.53
CA VAL A 265 26.69 -9.86 -1.85
C VAL A 265 26.06 -11.24 -1.75
N PHE A 266 25.02 -11.50 -2.57
CA PHE A 266 24.26 -12.74 -2.54
C PHE A 266 25.13 -14.02 -2.51
N ASN A 267 26.18 -14.08 -3.33
CA ASN A 267 27.17 -15.16 -3.25
C ASN A 267 28.56 -14.73 -3.73
N GLY A 268 29.55 -15.60 -3.48
CA GLY A 268 30.96 -15.34 -3.76
C GLY A 268 31.32 -15.02 -5.22
N SER A 269 30.45 -15.32 -6.19
CA SER A 269 30.67 -14.98 -7.60
C SER A 269 30.73 -13.46 -7.82
N TYR A 270 30.06 -12.68 -6.98
CA TYR A 270 30.02 -11.21 -7.06
C TYR A 270 31.09 -10.51 -6.21
N ALA A 271 31.81 -11.24 -5.35
CA ALA A 271 32.74 -10.66 -4.37
C ALA A 271 33.87 -9.83 -5.00
N ARG A 272 34.29 -10.18 -6.22
CA ARG A 272 35.33 -9.44 -6.96
C ARG A 272 34.87 -8.08 -7.49
N GLY A 273 33.55 -7.87 -7.62
CA GLY A 273 32.95 -6.61 -8.06
C GLY A 273 32.76 -5.59 -6.94
N LYS A 274 32.89 -6.00 -5.66
CA LYS A 274 32.73 -5.14 -4.47
C LYS A 274 33.98 -4.28 -4.16
N LYS A 275 34.96 -4.21 -5.07
CA LYS A 275 36.25 -3.54 -4.83
C LYS A 275 36.23 -2.08 -5.23
#